data_AF-A0A254Q7Q5-F1
#
_entry.id   AF-A0A254Q7Q5-F1
#
_cell.length_a   1.000
_cell.length_b   1.000
_cell.length_c   1.000
_cell.angle_alpha   90.00
_cell.angle_beta   90.00
_cell.angle_gamma   90.00
#
_symmetry.space_group_name_H-M   'P 1'
#
loop_
_entity.id
_entity.type
_entity.pdbx_description
1 polymer ?
#
loop_
_entity_poly.entity_id
_entity_poly.type
_entity_poly.pdbx_seq_one_letter_code
_entity_poly.pdbx_strand_id
1 'polypeptide(L)'
;MGLILSRQWQNELNAIYTPIFRLMAEVVCLCNEILDVDLREYLDTHPIDSIEELREQASICNKCMQCQDLVEGEIYLARVRRQRAAGQF
;
A
#
# COMPACT_ATOMS: atom_id res chain seq x y z
N MET A 1 -27.14 3.99 -22.65
CA MET A 1 -26.76 2.64 -23.11
C MET A 1 -25.72 2.10 -22.15
N GLY A 2 -26.16 1.37 -21.12
CA GLY A 2 -25.28 0.81 -20.10
C GLY A 2 -24.68 -0.52 -20.56
N LEU A 3 -23.35 -0.65 -20.44
CA LEU A 3 -22.64 -1.90 -20.67
C LEU A 3 -22.85 -2.81 -19.45
N ILE A 4 -23.81 -3.72 -19.54
CA ILE A 4 -23.89 -4.86 -18.61
C ILE A 4 -22.87 -5.87 -19.09
N LEU A 5 -21.61 -5.69 -18.68
CA LEU A 5 -20.61 -6.74 -18.78
C LEU A 5 -21.09 -7.91 -17.89
N SER A 6 -21.17 -9.11 -18.46
CA SER A 6 -21.56 -10.28 -17.66
C SER A 6 -20.51 -10.50 -16.56
N ARG A 7 -20.94 -10.96 -15.36
CA ARG A 7 -20.06 -11.21 -14.20
C ARG A 7 -18.79 -12.00 -14.55
N GLN A 8 -18.86 -12.86 -15.56
CA GLN A 8 -17.74 -13.67 -16.04
C GLN A 8 -16.62 -12.81 -16.66
N TRP A 9 -16.96 -11.84 -17.52
CA TRP A 9 -15.97 -10.92 -18.09
C TRP A 9 -15.41 -9.95 -17.04
N GLN A 10 -16.21 -9.55 -16.04
CA GLN A 10 -15.72 -8.72 -14.93
C GLN A 10 -14.60 -9.42 -14.15
N ASN A 11 -14.72 -10.73 -13.92
CA ASN A 11 -13.72 -11.51 -13.19
C ASN A 11 -12.42 -11.66 -14.00
N GLU A 12 -12.51 -11.85 -15.31
CA GLU A 12 -11.33 -11.94 -16.20
C GLU A 12 -10.59 -10.60 -16.28
N LEU A 13 -11.32 -9.49 -16.42
CA LEU A 13 -10.71 -8.16 -16.40
C LEU A 13 -10.06 -7.86 -15.04
N ASN A 14 -10.70 -8.22 -13.93
CA ASN A 14 -10.10 -8.08 -12.60
C ASN A 14 -8.84 -8.93 -12.43
N ALA A 15 -8.81 -10.15 -12.96
CA ALA A 15 -7.63 -11.03 -12.90
C ALA A 15 -6.42 -10.51 -13.68
N ILE A 16 -6.67 -9.72 -14.73
CA ILE A 16 -5.61 -9.06 -15.54
C ILE A 16 -5.23 -7.70 -14.93
N TYR A 17 -6.21 -6.89 -14.49
CA TYR A 17 -5.95 -5.56 -13.95
C TYR A 17 -5.32 -5.56 -12.56
N THR A 18 -5.70 -6.47 -11.65
CA THR A 18 -5.10 -6.50 -10.29
C THR A 18 -3.58 -6.69 -10.28
N PRO A 19 -2.96 -7.59 -11.08
CA PRO A 19 -1.52 -7.68 -11.15
C PRO A 19 -0.88 -6.51 -11.90
N ILE A 20 -1.51 -5.97 -12.94
CA ILE A 20 -0.98 -4.80 -13.68
C ILE A 20 -0.98 -3.55 -12.79
N PHE A 21 -2.04 -3.32 -12.01
CA PHE A 21 -2.11 -2.22 -11.06
C PHE A 21 -1.07 -2.36 -9.95
N ARG A 22 -0.64 -3.59 -9.61
CA ARG A 22 0.51 -3.82 -8.71
C ARG A 22 1.88 -3.54 -9.34
N LEU A 23 1.98 -3.40 -10.67
CA LEU A 23 3.23 -3.09 -11.39
C LEU A 23 3.40 -1.59 -11.64
N MET A 24 2.34 -0.80 -11.53
CA MET A 24 2.42 0.66 -11.58
C MET A 24 2.65 1.17 -10.16
N ALA A 25 3.90 1.50 -9.84
CA ALA A 25 4.22 2.13 -8.57
C ALA A 25 3.49 3.49 -8.49
N GLU A 26 2.64 3.66 -7.49
CA GLU A 26 1.92 4.91 -7.21
C GLU A 26 2.74 5.76 -6.24
N VAL A 27 2.81 7.07 -6.49
CA VAL A 27 3.50 7.98 -5.57
C VAL A 27 2.67 8.17 -4.32
N VAL A 28 3.11 7.61 -3.19
CA VAL A 28 2.46 7.78 -1.88
C VAL A 28 2.84 9.11 -1.23
N CYS A 29 4.09 9.55 -1.38
CA CYS A 29 4.55 10.84 -0.84
C CYS A 29 5.42 11.58 -1.84
N LEU A 30 4.92 12.70 -2.39
CA LEU A 30 5.72 13.59 -3.24
C LEU A 30 6.84 14.30 -2.46
N CYS A 31 6.59 14.70 -1.20
CA CYS A 31 7.53 15.51 -0.43
C CYS A 31 8.83 14.76 -0.06
N ASN A 32 8.74 13.45 0.11
CA ASN A 32 9.86 12.56 0.39
C ASN A 32 10.19 11.64 -0.82
N GLU A 33 9.53 11.84 -1.96
CA GLU A 33 9.69 11.05 -3.19
C GLU A 33 9.54 9.54 -2.96
N ILE A 34 8.53 9.14 -2.18
CA ILE A 34 8.26 7.75 -1.82
C ILE A 34 7.17 7.15 -2.71
N LEU A 35 7.49 6.00 -3.29
CA LEU A 35 6.54 5.15 -4.01
C LEU A 35 5.90 4.13 -3.06
N ASP A 36 4.71 3.67 -3.40
CA ASP A 36 3.97 2.63 -2.66
C ASP A 36 4.77 1.33 -2.53
N VAL A 37 5.43 0.89 -3.61
CA VAL A 37 6.25 -0.32 -3.64
C VAL A 37 7.43 -0.24 -2.67
N ASP A 38 8.13 0.90 -2.64
CA ASP A 38 9.30 1.12 -1.78
C ASP A 38 8.87 1.17 -0.32
N LEU A 39 7.78 1.89 -0.03
CA LEU A 39 7.21 1.94 1.32
C LEU A 39 6.79 0.55 1.80
N ARG A 40 6.16 -0.22 0.92
CA ARG A 40 5.69 -1.57 1.23
C ARG A 40 6.84 -2.53 1.51
N GLU A 41 7.88 -2.52 0.67
CA GLU A 41 9.08 -3.34 0.86
C GLU A 41 9.79 -2.97 2.18
N TYR A 42 9.86 -1.68 2.49
CA TYR A 42 10.42 -1.21 3.75
C TYR A 42 9.60 -1.72 4.96
N LEU A 43 8.27 -1.61 4.92
CA LEU A 43 7.38 -2.07 6.01
C LEU A 43 7.29 -3.60 6.14
N ASP A 44 7.56 -4.35 5.07
CA ASP A 44 7.62 -5.81 5.12
C ASP A 44 8.93 -6.30 5.76
N THR A 45 10.01 -5.50 5.72
CA THR A 45 11.31 -5.79 6.33
C THR A 45 11.51 -5.17 7.72
N HIS A 46 10.80 -4.09 8.02
CA HIS A 46 10.88 -3.36 9.29
C HIS A 46 9.50 -3.38 9.97
N PRO A 47 9.36 -3.98 11.18
CA PRO A 47 8.07 -4.15 11.85
C PRO A 47 7.57 -2.85 12.49
N ILE A 48 7.29 -1.85 11.66
CA ILE A 48 6.79 -0.54 12.07
C ILE A 48 5.28 -0.61 12.27
N ASP A 49 4.82 -0.09 13.41
CA ASP A 49 3.41 -0.16 13.81
C ASP A 49 2.72 1.21 13.88
N SER A 50 3.46 2.32 13.76
CA SER A 50 2.92 3.68 13.75
C SER A 50 3.66 4.63 12.79
N ILE A 51 3.01 5.74 12.42
CA ILE A 51 3.62 6.75 11.55
C ILE A 51 4.72 7.54 12.27
N GLU A 52 4.63 7.69 13.60
CA GLU A 52 5.67 8.31 14.43
C GLU A 52 6.97 7.51 14.33
N GLU A 53 6.90 6.20 14.47
CA GLU A 53 8.05 5.31 14.34
C GLU A 53 8.66 5.39 12.93
N LEU A 54 7.81 5.43 11.89
CA LEU A 54 8.27 5.60 10.51
C LEU A 54 9.01 6.93 10.29
N ARG A 55 8.51 8.02 10.87
CA ARG A 55 9.15 9.35 10.81
C ARG A 55 10.51 9.34 11.51
N GLU A 56 10.60 8.70 12.67
CA GLU A 56 11.84 8.62 13.45
C GLU A 56 12.90 7.76 12.79
N GLN A 57 12.53 6.57 12.26
CA GLN A 57 13.48 5.61 11.73
C GLN A 57 13.89 5.90 10.28
N ALA A 58 12.93 6.30 9.43
CA ALA A 58 13.15 6.43 7.99
C ALA A 58 13.08 7.87 7.48
N SER A 59 12.71 8.84 8.32
CA SER A 59 12.48 10.22 7.89
C SER A 59 11.45 10.35 6.76
N ILE A 60 10.49 9.41 6.70
CA ILE A 60 9.39 9.41 5.73
C ILE A 60 8.19 10.16 6.33
N CYS A 61 7.44 10.90 5.50
CA CYS A 61 6.27 11.70 5.92
C CYS A 61 6.60 12.74 7.01
N ASN A 62 7.78 13.37 6.95
CA ASN A 62 8.25 14.33 7.94
C ASN A 62 8.26 15.80 7.48
N LYS A 63 7.78 16.09 6.24
CA LYS A 63 7.77 17.46 5.67
C LYS A 63 6.39 18.12 5.63
N CYS A 64 5.44 17.53 4.90
CA CYS A 64 4.17 18.18 4.54
C CYS A 64 2.92 17.55 5.18
N MET A 65 3.05 16.32 5.72
CA MET A 65 1.99 15.53 6.35
C MET A 65 0.74 15.22 5.49
N GLN A 66 0.69 15.67 4.23
CA GLN A 66 -0.45 15.44 3.32
C GLN A 66 -0.66 13.98 2.92
N CYS A 67 0.37 13.15 3.04
CA CYS A 67 0.34 11.73 2.73
C CYS A 67 0.12 10.85 3.97
N GLN A 68 -0.18 11.46 5.13
CA GLN A 68 -0.30 10.73 6.40
C GLN A 68 -1.34 9.59 6.32
N ASP A 69 -2.55 9.86 5.86
CA ASP A 69 -3.62 8.85 5.79
C ASP A 69 -3.25 7.67 4.87
N LEU A 70 -2.57 7.94 3.74
CA LEU A 70 -2.10 6.91 2.82
C LEU A 70 -1.02 6.03 3.47
N VAL A 71 -0.05 6.67 4.13
CA VAL A 71 1.04 5.99 4.83
C VAL A 71 0.52 5.14 6.00
N GLU A 72 -0.41 5.67 6.79
CA GLU A 72 -1.07 4.92 7.87
C GLU A 72 -1.84 3.71 7.34
N GLY A 73 -2.48 3.84 6.17
CA GLY A 73 -3.11 2.74 5.45
C GLY A 73 -2.13 1.62 5.12
N GLU A 74 -0.95 1.96 4.58
CA GLU A 74 0.09 0.97 4.25
C GLU A 74 0.69 0.31 5.50
N ILE A 75 0.88 1.06 6.59
CA ILE A 75 1.32 0.51 7.89
C ILE A 75 0.30 -0.52 8.40
N TYR A 76 -0.99 -0.17 8.36
CA TYR A 76 -2.05 -1.08 8.75
C TYR A 76 -2.04 -2.36 7.89
N LEU A 77 -1.95 -2.21 6.57
CA LEU A 77 -1.91 -3.33 5.65
C LEU A 77 -0.68 -4.22 5.87
N ALA A 78 0.49 -3.64 6.15
CA ALA A 78 1.70 -4.38 6.50
C ALA A 78 1.51 -5.22 7.76
N ARG A 79 0.93 -4.63 8.82
CA ARG A 79 0.60 -5.36 10.05
C ARG A 79 -0.35 -6.53 9.78
N VAL A 80 -1.40 -6.31 9.00
CA VAL A 80 -2.35 -7.36 8.60
C VAL A 80 -1.64 -8.48 7.82
N ARG A 81 -0.73 -8.15 6.89
CA ARG A 81 0.06 -9.14 6.15
C ARG A 81 0.92 -9.99 7.09
N ARG A 82 1.60 -9.36 8.05
CA ARG A 82 2.41 -10.05 9.08
C ARG A 82 1.56 -11.00 9.92
N GLN A 83 0.37 -10.56 10.38
CA GLN A 83 -0.57 -11.40 11.13
C GLN A 83 -1.06 -12.62 10.32
N ARG A 84 -1.36 -12.42 9.02
CA ARG A 84 -1.72 -13.51 8.09
C ARG A 84 -0.60 -14.53 7.97
N ALA A 85 0.63 -14.06 7.77
CA ALA A 85 1.81 -14.92 7.66
C ALA A 85 2.09 -15.71 8.95
N ALA A 86 1.77 -15.13 10.12
CA ALA A 86 1.89 -15.79 11.42
C ALA A 86 0.74 -16.76 11.73
N GLY A 87 -0.26 -16.92 10.85
CA GLY A 87 -1.43 -17.76 11.09
C GLY A 87 -2.39 -17.23 12.17
N GLN A 88 -2.31 -15.94 12.49
CA GLN A 88 -3.12 -15.29 13.51
C GLN A 88 -4.31 -14.59 12.84
N PHE A 89 -5.37 -15.35 12.54
CA PHE A 89 -6.65 -14.86 12.01
C PHE A 89 -7.82 -15.44 12.80
#